data_AF-A0A8W8K507-F1
#
_entry.id   AF-A0A8W8K507-F1
#
_cell.length_a   1.000
_cell.length_b   1.000
_cell.length_c   1.000
_cell.angle_alpha   90.00
_cell.angle_beta   90.00
_cell.angle_gamma   90.00
#
_symmetry.space_group_name_H-M   'P 1'
#
loop_
_entity.id
_entity.type
_entity.pdbx_description
1 polymer ?
#
loop_
_entity_poly.entity_id
_entity_poly.type
_entity_poly.pdbx_seq_one_letter_code
_entity_poly.pdbx_strand_id
1 'polypeptide(L)'
;MEPTEETDDAVERRYNELCLDLNMDKGTKEEAWESYQKIKTKYTLEGDQMHWLACALYEACRKSVTPTVGRGTMEGNGVSLTRLLRSAKFSLIQFFNKMKKWSDMAGLPQEFIDKVNKLERNFAVSTVIFKKFEPIFSDIFQHPTDSHQNKQNRNKKQRRMPCTSTEVFNFCWTMFIQVKGHFPAISDDLVNSYHLLLCCLDWFYANALMGGRKDLLNPSFEGLPEDFGNRDWKPPTESPCLIKYLCDKHEGLEIEAKVIKEHWWKPHIKKLFDKKVSFLDTQF
;
A
#
# COMPACT_ATOMS: atom_id res chain seq x y z
N MET A 1 20.09 -3.73 37.50
CA MET A 1 19.99 -2.41 36.86
C MET A 1 18.49 -2.13 36.78
N GLU A 2 17.96 -1.38 37.73
CA GLU A 2 16.53 -1.04 37.77
C GLU A 2 16.18 -0.18 36.55
N PRO A 3 15.01 -0.35 35.93
CA PRO A 3 14.55 0.58 34.92
C PRO A 3 14.28 1.90 35.63
N THR A 4 15.07 2.93 35.33
CA THR A 4 14.78 4.31 35.75
C THR A 4 13.40 4.68 35.21
N GLU A 5 12.42 4.82 36.09
CA GLU A 5 11.10 5.33 35.74
C GLU A 5 11.28 6.71 35.08
N GLU A 6 10.88 6.85 33.81
CA GLU A 6 10.85 8.15 33.13
C GLU A 6 9.90 9.07 33.90
N THR A 7 10.38 10.26 34.26
CA THR A 7 9.55 11.25 34.95
C THR A 7 8.45 11.77 34.03
N ASP A 8 7.29 12.11 34.60
CA ASP A 8 6.14 12.62 33.84
C ASP A 8 6.50 13.85 32.98
N ASP A 9 7.35 14.73 33.50
CA ASP A 9 7.86 15.90 32.78
C ASP A 9 8.68 15.53 31.53
N ALA A 10 9.45 14.44 31.59
CA ALA A 10 10.24 13.97 30.46
C ALA A 10 9.33 13.37 29.37
N VAL A 11 8.31 12.62 29.78
CA VAL A 11 7.29 12.07 28.88
C VAL A 11 6.51 13.19 28.20
N GLU A 12 6.10 14.22 28.94
CA GLU A 12 5.38 15.37 28.39
C GLU A 12 6.22 16.14 27.37
N ARG A 13 7.51 16.34 27.65
CA ARG A 13 8.43 16.99 26.70
C ARG A 13 8.54 16.23 25.39
N ARG A 14 8.74 14.91 25.44
CA ARG A 14 8.82 14.05 24.24
C ARG A 14 7.49 14.04 23.48
N TYR A 15 6.36 14.04 24.19
CA TYR A 15 5.04 14.15 23.58
C TYR A 15 4.85 15.49 22.85
N ASN A 16 5.29 16.59 23.46
CA ASN A 16 5.25 17.91 22.86
C ASN A 16 6.08 17.97 21.57
N GLU A 17 7.28 17.38 21.55
CA GLU A 17 8.11 17.25 20.37
C GLU A 17 7.44 16.43 19.26
N LEU A 18 6.80 15.30 19.61
CA LEU A 18 6.03 14.47 18.68
C LEU A 18 4.89 15.27 18.04
N CYS A 19 4.12 16.01 18.83
CA CYS A 19 3.03 16.84 18.31
C CYS A 19 3.53 17.96 17.39
N LEU A 20 4.69 18.55 17.68
CA LEU A 20 5.32 19.56 16.82
C LEU A 20 5.75 18.97 15.47
N ASP A 21 6.40 17.80 15.46
CA ASP A 21 6.81 17.12 14.21
C ASP A 21 5.61 16.74 13.32
N LEU A 22 4.48 16.45 13.95
CA LEU A 22 3.23 16.13 13.25
C LEU A 22 2.43 17.37 12.85
N ASN A 23 2.83 18.57 13.26
CA ASN A 23 2.05 19.81 13.15
C ASN A 23 0.63 19.65 13.70
N MET A 24 0.52 19.03 14.88
CA MET A 24 -0.75 18.74 15.53
C MET A 24 -1.43 20.01 16.03
N ASP A 25 -2.76 20.11 15.86
CA ASP A 25 -3.52 21.20 16.47
C ASP A 25 -3.58 21.05 18.00
N LYS A 26 -3.82 22.19 18.67
CA LYS A 26 -3.83 22.26 20.13
C LYS A 26 -4.92 21.39 20.76
N GLY A 27 -6.13 21.35 20.19
CA GLY A 27 -7.25 20.60 20.74
C GLY A 27 -7.01 19.10 20.70
N THR A 28 -6.58 18.57 19.55
CA THR A 28 -6.24 17.14 19.42
C THR A 28 -5.09 16.74 20.35
N LYS A 29 -4.08 17.61 20.49
CA LYS A 29 -2.95 17.40 21.39
C LYS A 29 -3.38 17.30 22.85
N GLU A 30 -4.22 18.23 23.31
CA GLU A 30 -4.71 18.29 24.69
C GLU A 30 -5.61 17.08 24.99
N GLU A 31 -6.55 16.74 24.10
CA GLU A 31 -7.45 15.59 24.27
C GLU A 31 -6.68 14.27 24.45
N ALA A 32 -5.66 14.04 23.61
CA ALA A 32 -4.85 12.83 23.69
C ALA A 32 -4.00 12.77 24.97
N TRP A 33 -3.49 13.92 25.44
CA TRP A 33 -2.73 13.99 26.70
C TRP A 33 -3.62 13.71 27.92
N GLU A 34 -4.80 14.32 27.97
CA GLU A 34 -5.79 14.10 29.04
C GLU A 34 -6.25 12.64 29.10
N SER A 35 -6.54 12.04 27.93
CA SER A 35 -6.91 10.63 27.83
C SER A 35 -5.81 9.71 28.38
N TYR A 36 -4.55 10.00 28.02
CA TYR A 36 -3.37 9.28 28.54
C TYR A 36 -3.20 9.40 30.04
N GLN A 37 -3.27 10.61 30.61
CA GLN A 37 -3.17 10.81 32.05
C GLN A 37 -4.29 10.05 32.79
N LYS A 38 -5.53 10.13 32.27
CA LYS A 38 -6.68 9.42 32.83
C LYS A 38 -6.49 7.90 32.83
N ILE A 39 -5.93 7.32 31.78
CA ILE A 39 -5.69 5.87 31.71
C ILE A 39 -4.51 5.47 32.60
N LYS A 40 -3.42 6.24 32.59
CA LYS A 40 -2.22 5.99 33.40
C LYS A 40 -2.52 5.95 34.90
N THR A 41 -3.50 6.72 35.38
CA THR A 41 -3.93 6.66 36.80
C THR A 41 -4.67 5.37 37.16
N LYS A 42 -5.27 4.68 36.18
CA LYS A 42 -6.09 3.47 36.41
C LYS A 42 -5.37 2.17 36.07
N TYR A 43 -4.38 2.22 35.19
CA TYR A 43 -3.69 1.07 34.63
C TYR A 43 -2.19 1.27 34.61
N THR A 44 -1.44 0.18 34.81
CA THR A 44 0.02 0.18 34.62
C THR A 44 0.35 0.07 33.13
N LEU A 45 0.95 1.13 32.58
CA LEU A 45 1.29 1.23 31.16
C LEU A 45 2.69 0.68 30.87
N GLU A 46 2.78 -0.60 30.53
CA GLU A 46 4.06 -1.27 30.25
C GLU A 46 4.70 -0.85 28.90
N GLY A 47 6.03 -0.72 28.90
CA GLY A 47 6.85 -0.41 27.73
C GLY A 47 7.04 1.10 27.47
N ASP A 48 7.31 1.47 26.22
CA ASP A 48 7.54 2.87 25.83
C ASP A 48 6.24 3.70 25.94
N GLN A 49 6.29 4.78 26.71
CA GLN A 49 5.17 5.69 26.93
C GLN A 49 4.76 6.42 25.65
N MET A 50 5.71 6.68 24.73
CA MET A 50 5.39 7.29 23.44
C MET A 50 4.48 6.42 22.58
N HIS A 51 4.52 5.10 22.74
CA HIS A 51 3.63 4.20 22.00
C HIS A 51 2.19 4.28 22.50
N TRP A 52 1.99 4.47 23.80
CA TRP A 52 0.67 4.68 24.39
C TRP A 52 0.11 6.05 23.98
N LEU A 53 0.94 7.08 24.04
CA LEU A 53 0.58 8.42 23.57
C LEU A 53 0.30 8.46 22.06
N ALA A 54 1.00 7.66 21.25
CA ALA A 54 0.67 7.50 19.84
C ALA A 54 -0.71 6.85 19.64
N CYS A 55 -1.12 5.90 20.49
CA CYS A 55 -2.47 5.32 20.45
C CYS A 55 -3.53 6.37 20.83
N ALA A 56 -3.29 7.12 21.92
CA ALA A 56 -4.15 8.22 22.37
C ALA A 56 -4.31 9.29 21.28
N LEU A 57 -3.20 9.66 20.64
CA LEU A 57 -3.18 10.66 19.59
C LEU A 57 -3.88 10.17 18.32
N TYR A 58 -3.70 8.90 17.96
CA TYR A 58 -4.44 8.30 16.85
C TYR A 58 -5.96 8.32 17.08
N GLU A 59 -6.40 7.99 18.29
CA GLU A 59 -7.80 8.07 18.70
C GLU A 59 -8.34 9.51 18.58
N ALA A 60 -7.68 10.48 19.21
CA ALA A 60 -8.09 11.89 19.20
C ALA A 60 -8.14 12.45 17.77
N CYS A 61 -7.13 12.15 16.94
CA CYS A 61 -7.12 12.55 15.53
C CYS A 61 -8.37 12.07 14.80
N ARG A 62 -8.84 10.84 15.06
CA ARG A 62 -9.98 10.24 14.36
C ARG A 62 -11.34 10.71 14.88
N LYS A 63 -11.41 11.24 16.09
CA LYS A 63 -12.61 11.90 16.63
C LYS A 63 -12.77 13.32 16.09
N SER A 64 -11.66 14.00 15.80
CA SER A 64 -11.68 15.35 15.23
C SER A 64 -12.29 15.37 13.82
N VAL A 65 -13.12 16.38 13.55
CA VAL A 65 -13.69 16.63 12.22
C VAL A 65 -13.03 17.89 11.65
N THR A 66 -12.30 17.76 10.54
CA THR A 66 -11.68 18.90 9.86
C THR A 66 -12.53 19.35 8.66
N PRO A 67 -12.88 20.65 8.55
CA PRO A 67 -13.48 21.19 7.33
C PRO A 67 -12.44 21.23 6.21
N THR A 68 -12.73 20.67 5.03
CA THR A 68 -11.84 20.80 3.87
C THR A 68 -12.30 21.91 2.93
N VAL A 69 -11.36 22.62 2.30
CA VAL A 69 -11.66 23.67 1.32
C VAL A 69 -12.19 23.01 0.03
N GLY A 70 -13.50 23.06 -0.17
CA GLY A 70 -14.16 22.69 -1.44
C GLY A 70 -14.93 21.36 -1.47
N ARG A 71 -14.74 20.42 -0.53
CA ARG A 71 -15.53 19.16 -0.47
C ARG A 71 -15.64 18.56 0.95
N GLY A 72 -16.64 19.02 1.70
CA GLY A 72 -17.16 18.29 2.88
C GLY A 72 -16.22 18.24 4.10
N THR A 73 -16.77 17.74 5.20
CA THR A 73 -16.06 17.45 6.45
C THR A 73 -15.25 16.16 6.29
N MET A 74 -13.93 16.19 6.53
CA MET A 74 -13.11 14.99 6.66
C MET A 74 -13.05 14.57 8.13
N GLU A 75 -13.35 13.31 8.43
CA GLU A 75 -12.99 12.69 9.71
C GLU A 75 -11.46 12.54 9.77
N GLY A 76 -10.81 13.22 10.71
CA GLY A 76 -9.36 13.18 10.87
C GLY A 76 -8.67 14.54 10.87
N ASN A 77 -7.63 14.70 11.67
CA ASN A 77 -6.71 15.86 11.65
C ASN A 77 -5.69 15.84 10.48
N GLY A 78 -5.95 15.09 9.41
CA GLY A 78 -5.03 15.00 8.25
C GLY A 78 -3.68 14.30 8.48
N VAL A 79 -3.37 13.86 9.70
CA VAL A 79 -2.14 13.10 10.01
C VAL A 79 -2.31 11.64 9.59
N SER A 80 -1.44 11.16 8.71
CA SER A 80 -1.43 9.75 8.30
C SER A 80 -0.85 8.86 9.40
N LEU A 81 -1.40 7.66 9.57
CA LEU A 81 -0.89 6.69 10.54
C LEU A 81 0.60 6.41 10.33
N THR A 82 1.05 6.28 9.08
CA THR A 82 2.47 6.06 8.77
C THR A 82 3.38 7.17 9.28
N ARG A 83 2.95 8.44 9.21
CA ARG A 83 3.72 9.57 9.75
C ARG A 83 3.77 9.50 11.28
N LEU A 84 2.63 9.33 11.93
CA LEU A 84 2.54 9.17 13.39
C LEU A 84 3.48 8.08 13.91
N LEU A 85 3.41 6.90 13.30
CA LEU A 85 4.21 5.74 13.69
C LEU A 85 5.71 5.95 13.46
N ARG A 86 6.09 6.61 12.36
CA ARG A 86 7.50 6.94 12.09
C ARG A 86 8.06 7.91 13.14
N SER A 87 7.33 8.98 13.43
CA SER A 87 7.74 10.00 14.41
C SER A 87 7.83 9.40 15.83
N ALA A 88 6.93 8.48 16.17
CA ALA A 88 6.93 7.76 17.45
C ALA A 88 7.89 6.56 17.50
N LYS A 89 8.65 6.26 16.43
CA LYS A 89 9.49 5.06 16.30
C LYS A 89 8.75 3.77 16.68
N PHE A 90 7.53 3.65 16.16
CA PHE A 90 6.56 2.64 16.56
C PHE A 90 6.19 1.78 15.35
N SER A 91 6.48 0.48 15.37
CA SER A 91 6.14 -0.36 14.22
C SER A 91 4.63 -0.57 14.10
N LEU A 92 4.14 -0.77 12.87
CA LEU A 92 2.72 -0.95 12.61
C LEU A 92 2.14 -2.21 13.29
N ILE A 93 2.93 -3.29 13.41
CA ILE A 93 2.52 -4.51 14.11
C ILE A 93 2.40 -4.24 15.62
N GLN A 94 3.36 -3.55 16.23
CA GLN A 94 3.28 -3.18 17.64
C GLN A 94 2.11 -2.21 17.90
N PHE A 95 1.83 -1.31 16.96
CA PHE A 95 0.67 -0.43 16.99
C PHE A 95 -0.63 -1.20 17.11
N PHE A 96 -0.91 -2.18 16.25
CA PHE A 96 -2.16 -2.94 16.35
C PHE A 96 -2.31 -3.65 17.70
N ASN A 97 -1.23 -4.24 18.21
CA ASN A 97 -1.24 -4.92 19.51
C ASN A 97 -1.52 -3.97 20.67
N LYS A 98 -0.88 -2.79 20.70
CA LYS A 98 -1.09 -1.79 21.76
C LYS A 98 -2.41 -1.04 21.59
N MET A 99 -2.85 -0.77 20.35
CA MET A 99 -4.10 -0.07 20.07
C MET A 99 -5.32 -0.90 20.52
N LYS A 100 -5.25 -2.23 20.44
CA LYS A 100 -6.27 -3.12 21.02
C LYS A 100 -6.39 -2.92 22.53
N LYS A 101 -5.26 -3.04 23.25
CA LYS A 101 -5.21 -2.79 24.70
C LYS A 101 -5.69 -1.39 25.06
N TRP A 102 -5.27 -0.38 24.29
CA TRP A 102 -5.72 1.00 24.48
C TRP A 102 -7.22 1.14 24.29
N SER A 103 -7.78 0.51 23.24
CA SER A 103 -9.22 0.53 22.96
C SER A 103 -10.02 -0.06 24.12
N ASP A 104 -9.54 -1.15 24.71
CA ASP A 104 -10.16 -1.81 25.86
C ASP A 104 -10.09 -0.92 27.12
N MET A 105 -8.92 -0.34 27.40
CA MET A 105 -8.72 0.53 28.58
C MET A 105 -9.51 1.85 28.48
N ALA A 106 -9.57 2.43 27.29
CA ALA A 106 -10.26 3.69 27.01
C ALA A 106 -11.78 3.51 26.82
N GLY A 107 -12.26 2.28 26.63
CA GLY A 107 -13.67 1.99 26.39
C GLY A 107 -14.16 2.54 25.05
N LEU A 108 -13.38 2.34 23.98
CA LEU A 108 -13.71 2.92 22.66
C LEU A 108 -14.93 2.26 22.02
N PRO A 109 -15.71 3.01 21.22
CA PRO A 109 -16.87 2.45 20.51
C PRO A 109 -16.49 1.31 19.57
N GLN A 110 -17.39 0.32 19.42
CA GLN A 110 -17.18 -0.83 18.54
C GLN A 110 -16.86 -0.41 17.09
N GLU A 111 -17.48 0.65 16.59
CA GLU A 111 -17.22 1.18 15.25
C GLU A 111 -15.74 1.57 15.06
N PHE A 112 -15.11 2.18 16.08
CA PHE A 112 -13.71 2.53 16.04
C PHE A 112 -12.82 1.28 16.03
N ILE A 113 -13.15 0.31 16.90
CA ILE A 113 -12.45 -0.96 16.99
C ILE A 113 -12.50 -1.71 15.65
N ASP A 114 -13.67 -1.74 15.00
CA ASP A 114 -13.86 -2.37 13.70
C ASP A 114 -13.05 -1.68 12.60
N LYS A 115 -12.94 -0.34 12.62
CA LYS A 115 -12.06 0.43 11.71
C LYS A 115 -10.60 0.03 11.88
N VAL A 116 -10.11 -0.13 13.12
CA VAL A 116 -8.72 -0.55 13.41
C VAL A 116 -8.49 -2.01 12.99
N ASN A 117 -9.41 -2.92 13.32
CA ASN A 117 -9.33 -4.33 12.95
C ASN A 117 -9.34 -4.52 11.43
N LYS A 118 -10.17 -3.74 10.71
CA LYS A 118 -10.17 -3.73 9.25
C LYS A 118 -8.83 -3.24 8.69
N LEU A 119 -8.22 -2.23 9.29
CA LEU A 119 -6.91 -1.74 8.87
C LEU A 119 -5.81 -2.81 9.08
N GLU A 120 -5.83 -3.51 10.21
CA GLU A 120 -4.91 -4.62 10.50
C GLU A 120 -5.05 -5.77 9.50
N ARG A 121 -6.29 -6.22 9.26
CA ARG A 121 -6.57 -7.27 8.28
C ARG A 121 -6.10 -6.87 6.88
N ASN A 122 -6.39 -5.65 6.46
CA ASN A 122 -5.95 -5.15 5.14
C ASN A 122 -4.43 -5.12 5.02
N PHE A 123 -3.72 -4.72 6.09
CA PHE A 123 -2.27 -4.76 6.14
C PHE A 123 -1.73 -6.20 6.05
N ALA A 124 -2.32 -7.13 6.80
CA ALA A 124 -1.92 -8.54 6.79
C ALA A 124 -2.08 -9.15 5.39
N VAL A 125 -3.25 -8.97 4.76
CA VAL A 125 -3.52 -9.43 3.39
C VAL A 125 -2.50 -8.83 2.43
N SER A 126 -2.33 -7.51 2.39
CA SER A 126 -1.37 -6.86 1.48
C SER A 126 0.06 -7.33 1.70
N THR A 127 0.47 -7.63 2.94
CA THR A 127 1.80 -8.16 3.24
C THR A 127 2.01 -9.56 2.65
N VAL A 128 1.02 -10.44 2.78
CA VAL A 128 1.07 -11.80 2.18
C VAL A 128 1.08 -11.72 0.66
N ILE A 129 0.26 -10.85 0.09
CA ILE A 129 0.20 -10.65 -1.37
C ILE A 129 1.51 -10.06 -1.90
N PHE A 130 2.15 -9.12 -1.20
CA PHE A 130 3.44 -8.56 -1.64
C PHE A 130 4.53 -9.64 -1.76
N LYS A 131 4.56 -10.58 -0.81
CA LYS A 131 5.49 -11.73 -0.86
C LYS A 131 5.27 -12.64 -2.06
N LYS A 132 4.03 -12.69 -2.61
CA LYS A 132 3.73 -13.40 -3.85
C LYS A 132 4.01 -12.54 -5.08
N PHE A 133 3.76 -11.25 -5.01
CA PHE A 133 3.99 -10.31 -6.10
C PHE A 133 5.44 -10.31 -6.58
N GLU A 134 6.41 -10.20 -5.67
CA GLU A 134 7.82 -10.10 -6.04
C GLU A 134 8.33 -11.25 -6.93
N PRO A 135 8.20 -12.54 -6.56
CA PRO A 135 8.66 -13.64 -7.40
C PRO A 135 7.86 -13.79 -8.70
N ILE A 136 6.55 -13.51 -8.69
CA ILE A 136 5.73 -13.59 -9.92
C ILE A 136 6.12 -12.46 -10.89
N PHE A 137 6.36 -11.26 -10.37
CA PHE A 137 6.81 -10.13 -11.17
C PHE A 137 8.17 -10.45 -11.82
N SER A 138 9.12 -10.98 -11.05
CA SER A 138 10.45 -11.33 -11.56
C SER A 138 10.46 -12.52 -12.53
N ASP A 139 9.43 -13.36 -12.53
CA ASP A 139 9.24 -14.37 -13.58
C ASP A 139 8.90 -13.71 -14.93
N ILE A 140 8.04 -12.67 -14.92
CA ILE A 140 7.52 -12.00 -16.11
C ILE A 140 8.46 -10.89 -16.62
N PHE A 141 9.03 -10.11 -15.72
CA PHE A 141 9.80 -8.89 -15.98
C PHE A 141 11.25 -9.03 -15.52
N GLN A 142 12.16 -8.26 -16.12
CA GLN A 142 13.55 -8.21 -15.68
C GLN A 142 13.64 -7.76 -14.23
N HIS A 143 14.53 -8.37 -13.44
CA HIS A 143 14.65 -7.99 -12.04
C HIS A 143 15.05 -6.51 -11.91
N PRO A 144 14.44 -5.72 -11.01
CA PRO A 144 14.75 -4.30 -10.82
C PRO A 144 16.25 -4.00 -10.66
N THR A 145 17.03 -4.94 -10.10
CA THR A 145 18.48 -4.84 -9.89
C THR A 145 19.32 -5.00 -11.17
N ASP A 146 18.82 -5.74 -12.16
CA ASP A 146 19.59 -6.09 -13.36
C ASP A 146 19.55 -4.98 -14.42
N SER A 147 18.56 -4.10 -14.31
CA SER A 147 18.35 -2.94 -15.19
C SER A 147 19.51 -1.93 -15.21
N HIS A 148 20.40 -1.98 -14.21
CA HIS A 148 21.57 -1.09 -14.12
C HIS A 148 22.70 -1.44 -15.11
N GLN A 149 22.73 -2.66 -15.67
CA GLN A 149 23.85 -3.12 -16.49
C GLN A 149 23.81 -2.60 -17.94
N ASN A 150 22.65 -2.19 -18.47
CA ASN A 150 22.51 -1.70 -19.85
C ASN A 150 22.72 -0.19 -20.03
N LYS A 151 23.33 0.50 -19.06
CA LYS A 151 23.63 1.94 -19.11
C LYS A 151 24.89 2.32 -19.89
N GLN A 152 25.42 1.45 -20.76
CA GLN A 152 26.52 1.85 -21.65
C GLN A 152 25.97 2.45 -22.97
N ASN A 153 26.27 3.74 -23.14
CA ASN A 153 26.22 4.51 -24.40
C ASN A 153 24.85 4.91 -24.97
N ARG A 154 24.19 5.90 -24.35
CA ARG A 154 23.28 6.79 -25.11
C ARG A 154 23.52 8.26 -24.77
N ASN A 155 24.33 8.90 -25.60
CA ASN A 155 24.39 10.36 -25.71
C ASN A 155 23.26 10.88 -26.62
N LYS A 156 22.60 11.96 -26.16
CA LYS A 156 21.84 13.02 -26.87
C LYS A 156 20.33 13.10 -26.60
N LYS A 157 19.97 14.30 -26.10
CA LYS A 157 18.71 15.05 -26.22
C LYS A 157 17.44 14.40 -25.65
N GLN A 158 17.03 14.92 -24.49
CA GLN A 158 15.64 15.27 -24.12
C GLN A 158 14.52 14.41 -24.74
N ARG A 159 14.65 13.08 -24.69
CA ARG A 159 13.53 12.15 -24.82
C ARG A 159 13.17 11.73 -23.40
N ARG A 160 11.88 11.76 -23.05
CA ARG A 160 11.39 11.19 -21.79
C ARG A 160 12.00 9.80 -21.66
N MET A 161 12.71 9.55 -20.57
CA MET A 161 13.39 8.27 -20.38
C MET A 161 12.30 7.19 -20.36
N PRO A 162 12.41 6.13 -21.18
CA PRO A 162 11.40 5.08 -21.18
C PRO A 162 11.38 4.40 -19.80
N CYS A 163 10.16 4.10 -19.33
CA CYS A 163 9.89 3.50 -18.02
C CYS A 163 10.73 2.22 -17.81
N THR A 164 11.45 2.12 -16.71
CA THR A 164 12.33 1.02 -16.32
C THR A 164 11.57 -0.12 -15.63
N SER A 165 12.14 -1.33 -15.55
CA SER A 165 11.48 -2.44 -14.84
C SER A 165 11.19 -2.10 -13.37
N THR A 166 12.08 -1.34 -12.71
CA THR A 166 11.87 -0.84 -11.34
C THR A 166 10.65 0.09 -11.24
N GLU A 167 10.45 0.98 -12.21
CA GLU A 167 9.27 1.84 -12.26
C GLU A 167 7.99 1.04 -12.54
N VAL A 168 8.06 0.01 -13.38
CA VAL A 168 6.96 -0.93 -13.62
C VAL A 168 6.62 -1.72 -12.35
N PHE A 169 7.61 -2.20 -11.61
CA PHE A 169 7.41 -2.90 -10.32
C PHE A 169 6.65 -2.02 -9.33
N ASN A 170 7.15 -0.79 -9.11
CA ASN A 170 6.53 0.16 -8.19
C ASN A 170 5.13 0.55 -8.63
N PHE A 171 4.93 0.78 -9.94
CA PHE A 171 3.64 1.18 -10.47
C PHE A 171 2.63 0.03 -10.43
N CYS A 172 3.04 -1.20 -10.76
CA CYS A 172 2.20 -2.39 -10.68
C CYS A 172 1.70 -2.60 -9.25
N TRP A 173 2.60 -2.56 -8.26
CA TRP A 173 2.21 -2.67 -6.87
C TRP A 173 1.29 -1.53 -6.41
N THR A 174 1.61 -0.29 -6.80
CA THR A 174 0.78 0.87 -6.46
C THR A 174 -0.62 0.74 -7.07
N MET A 175 -0.72 0.34 -8.34
CA MET A 175 -1.97 0.14 -9.04
C MET A 175 -2.79 -0.94 -8.35
N PHE A 176 -2.18 -2.08 -8.01
CA PHE A 176 -2.83 -3.14 -7.24
C PHE A 176 -3.44 -2.61 -5.93
N ILE A 177 -2.66 -1.88 -5.12
CA ILE A 177 -3.13 -1.31 -3.84
C ILE A 177 -4.29 -0.33 -4.05
N GLN A 178 -4.23 0.51 -5.10
CA GLN A 178 -5.29 1.46 -5.43
C GLN A 178 -6.59 0.74 -5.83
N VAL A 179 -6.52 -0.26 -6.72
CA VAL A 179 -7.70 -1.03 -7.14
C VAL A 179 -8.27 -1.82 -5.97
N LYS A 180 -7.42 -2.48 -5.18
CA LYS A 180 -7.81 -3.22 -3.97
C LYS A 180 -8.56 -2.31 -2.99
N GLY A 181 -8.07 -1.10 -2.75
CA GLY A 181 -8.70 -0.13 -1.85
C GLY A 181 -10.08 0.36 -2.33
N HIS A 182 -10.37 0.29 -3.63
CA HIS A 182 -11.66 0.68 -4.20
C HIS A 182 -12.75 -0.38 -4.00
N PHE A 183 -12.38 -1.64 -3.74
CA PHE A 183 -13.30 -2.76 -3.65
C PHE A 183 -13.22 -3.45 -2.28
N PRO A 184 -13.96 -2.95 -1.26
CA PRO A 184 -13.95 -3.52 0.08
C PRO A 184 -14.23 -5.03 0.11
N ALA A 185 -15.14 -5.51 -0.74
CA ALA A 185 -15.50 -6.92 -0.86
C ALA A 185 -14.36 -7.84 -1.31
N ILE A 186 -13.37 -7.30 -2.02
CA ILE A 186 -12.15 -8.02 -2.43
C ILE A 186 -11.03 -7.79 -1.41
N SER A 187 -10.94 -6.57 -0.88
CA SER A 187 -9.78 -6.10 -0.10
C SER A 187 -9.47 -6.90 1.16
N ASP A 188 -10.49 -7.46 1.79
CA ASP A 188 -10.36 -8.16 3.06
C ASP A 188 -10.15 -9.68 2.89
N ASP A 189 -10.39 -10.20 1.68
CA ASP A 189 -10.24 -11.61 1.35
C ASP A 189 -8.91 -11.87 0.65
N LEU A 190 -8.14 -12.82 1.19
CA LEU A 190 -6.81 -13.13 0.69
C LEU A 190 -6.85 -13.72 -0.72
N VAL A 191 -7.81 -14.60 -0.99
CA VAL A 191 -7.93 -15.34 -2.26
C VAL A 191 -8.30 -14.39 -3.40
N ASN A 192 -9.37 -13.61 -3.22
CA ASN A 192 -9.79 -12.60 -4.19
C ASN A 192 -8.72 -11.52 -4.39
N SER A 193 -8.03 -11.09 -3.33
CA SER A 193 -6.90 -10.16 -3.44
C SER A 193 -5.74 -10.75 -4.24
N TYR A 194 -5.52 -12.07 -4.14
CA TYR A 194 -4.51 -12.77 -4.92
C TYR A 194 -4.87 -12.84 -6.39
N HIS A 195 -6.10 -13.20 -6.74
CA HIS A 195 -6.52 -13.19 -8.15
C HIS A 195 -6.57 -11.79 -8.75
N LEU A 196 -6.88 -10.76 -7.94
CA LEU A 196 -6.76 -9.36 -8.36
C LEU A 196 -5.31 -8.98 -8.69
N LEU A 197 -4.34 -9.49 -7.92
CA LEU A 197 -2.92 -9.33 -8.23
C LEU A 197 -2.57 -9.97 -9.59
N LEU A 198 -3.05 -11.19 -9.86
CA LEU A 198 -2.81 -11.87 -11.15
C LEU A 198 -3.42 -11.07 -12.31
N CYS A 199 -4.60 -10.50 -12.14
CA CYS A 199 -5.22 -9.60 -13.12
C CYS A 199 -4.39 -8.33 -13.36
N CYS A 200 -3.78 -7.80 -12.31
CA CYS A 200 -2.89 -6.65 -12.41
C CYS A 200 -1.65 -7.00 -13.23
N LEU A 201 -0.96 -8.10 -12.90
CA LEU A 201 0.23 -8.55 -13.61
C LEU A 201 -0.05 -8.89 -15.07
N ASP A 202 -1.16 -9.58 -15.36
CA ASP A 202 -1.66 -9.85 -16.71
C ASP A 202 -1.83 -8.55 -17.52
N TRP A 203 -2.40 -7.51 -16.91
CA TRP A 203 -2.58 -6.22 -17.57
C TRP A 203 -1.24 -5.52 -17.86
N PHE A 204 -0.30 -5.56 -16.91
CA PHE A 204 1.04 -4.98 -17.13
C PHE A 204 1.82 -5.74 -18.20
N TYR A 205 1.75 -7.07 -18.20
CA TYR A 205 2.35 -7.92 -19.22
C TYR A 205 1.80 -7.58 -20.61
N ALA A 206 0.46 -7.50 -20.73
CA ALA A 206 -0.20 -7.17 -21.98
C ALA A 206 0.26 -5.81 -22.54
N ASN A 207 0.35 -4.78 -21.69
CA ASN A 207 0.83 -3.46 -22.11
C ASN A 207 2.30 -3.48 -22.53
N ALA A 208 3.17 -4.18 -21.79
CA ALA A 208 4.59 -4.29 -22.14
C ALA A 208 4.79 -5.02 -23.47
N LEU A 209 4.04 -6.13 -23.69
CA LEU A 209 4.12 -6.91 -24.91
C LEU A 209 3.57 -6.12 -26.12
N MET A 210 2.39 -5.52 -25.99
CA MET A 210 1.79 -4.69 -27.06
C MET A 210 2.60 -3.42 -27.36
N GLY A 211 3.25 -2.85 -26.34
CA GLY A 211 4.17 -1.72 -26.51
C GLY A 211 5.54 -2.12 -27.08
N GLY A 212 5.77 -3.41 -27.33
CA GLY A 212 7.05 -3.91 -27.86
C GLY A 212 8.24 -3.71 -26.93
N ARG A 213 8.00 -3.58 -25.62
CA ARG A 213 9.00 -3.29 -24.59
C ARG A 213 9.78 -4.54 -24.18
N LYS A 214 10.54 -5.10 -25.12
CA LYS A 214 11.41 -6.27 -24.88
C LYS A 214 12.43 -6.04 -23.76
N ASP A 215 12.79 -4.79 -23.53
CA ASP A 215 13.70 -4.37 -22.47
C ASP A 215 13.12 -4.48 -21.06
N LEU A 216 11.80 -4.65 -20.91
CA LEU A 216 11.14 -4.85 -19.61
C LEU A 216 10.91 -6.31 -19.28
N LEU A 217 10.67 -7.15 -20.29
CA LEU A 217 10.27 -8.54 -20.13
C LEU A 217 11.50 -9.43 -19.86
N ASN A 218 11.31 -10.43 -19.00
CA ASN A 218 12.32 -11.46 -18.77
C ASN A 218 12.38 -12.39 -19.99
N PRO A 219 13.50 -12.47 -20.73
CA PRO A 219 13.59 -13.33 -21.92
C PRO A 219 13.41 -14.83 -21.63
N SER A 220 13.59 -15.25 -20.37
CA SER A 220 13.40 -16.64 -19.94
C SER A 220 11.96 -16.96 -19.53
N PHE A 221 11.05 -15.98 -19.64
CA PHE A 221 9.66 -16.17 -19.27
C PHE A 221 8.94 -17.08 -20.27
N GLU A 222 8.47 -18.24 -19.79
CA GLU A 222 7.82 -19.27 -20.64
C GLU A 222 6.47 -18.82 -21.23
N GLY A 223 5.85 -17.76 -20.68
CA GLY A 223 4.62 -17.19 -21.22
C GLY A 223 4.80 -16.23 -22.40
N LEU A 224 6.04 -16.07 -22.91
CA LEU A 224 6.34 -15.26 -24.09
C LEU A 224 5.95 -15.98 -25.40
N PRO A 225 5.62 -15.22 -26.46
CA PRO A 225 5.50 -15.78 -27.81
C PRO A 225 6.79 -16.48 -28.26
N GLU A 226 6.67 -17.59 -28.99
CA GLU A 226 7.83 -18.37 -29.48
C GLU A 226 8.80 -17.54 -30.33
N ASP A 227 8.27 -16.59 -31.10
CA ASP A 227 9.03 -15.71 -31.98
C ASP A 227 9.55 -14.44 -31.27
N PHE A 228 9.34 -14.30 -29.96
CA PHE A 228 9.72 -13.10 -29.20
C PHE A 228 11.20 -12.76 -29.27
N GLY A 229 12.07 -13.78 -29.36
CA GLY A 229 13.53 -13.60 -29.51
C GLY A 229 13.94 -13.11 -30.90
N ASN A 230 13.06 -13.19 -31.90
CA ASN A 230 13.40 -12.88 -33.29
C ASN A 230 13.60 -11.38 -33.51
N ARG A 231 14.54 -11.05 -34.40
CA ARG A 231 14.85 -9.66 -34.78
C ARG A 231 13.67 -8.97 -35.45
N ASP A 232 12.89 -9.71 -36.23
CA ASP A 232 11.74 -9.21 -36.99
C ASP A 232 10.40 -9.36 -36.24
N TRP A 233 10.45 -9.75 -34.96
CA TRP A 233 9.28 -9.85 -34.11
C TRP A 233 8.52 -8.52 -34.06
N LYS A 234 7.20 -8.61 -34.09
CA LYS A 234 6.30 -7.47 -33.98
C LYS A 234 5.35 -7.65 -32.80
N PRO A 235 4.99 -6.56 -32.10
CA PRO A 235 3.97 -6.62 -31.07
C PRO A 235 2.66 -7.21 -31.62
N PRO A 236 1.94 -8.01 -30.83
CA PRO A 236 0.65 -8.56 -31.22
C PRO A 236 -0.39 -7.44 -31.38
N THR A 237 -1.35 -7.65 -32.28
CA THR A 237 -2.48 -6.72 -32.49
C THR A 237 -3.57 -6.88 -31.44
N GLU A 238 -3.70 -8.08 -30.87
CA GLU A 238 -4.66 -8.39 -29.81
C GLU A 238 -3.97 -8.44 -28.45
N SER A 239 -4.71 -8.05 -27.41
CA SER A 239 -4.21 -8.06 -26.04
C SER A 239 -4.05 -9.50 -25.54
N PRO A 240 -2.84 -9.92 -25.13
CA PRO A 240 -2.65 -11.26 -24.60
C PRO A 240 -3.35 -11.44 -23.24
N CYS A 241 -3.60 -12.70 -22.87
CA CYS A 241 -4.18 -13.04 -21.58
C CYS A 241 -3.33 -14.14 -20.92
N LEU A 242 -2.66 -13.78 -19.83
CA LEU A 242 -1.76 -14.64 -19.06
C LEU A 242 -2.46 -15.32 -17.88
N ILE A 243 -3.73 -15.00 -17.61
CA ILE A 243 -4.46 -15.50 -16.42
C ILE A 243 -4.37 -17.02 -16.26
N LYS A 244 -4.60 -17.78 -17.33
CA LYS A 244 -4.54 -19.25 -17.27
C LYS A 244 -3.14 -19.72 -16.85
N TYR A 245 -2.12 -19.27 -17.57
CA TYR A 245 -0.72 -19.59 -17.27
C TYR A 245 -0.34 -19.21 -15.82
N LEU A 246 -0.71 -18.01 -15.37
CA LEU A 246 -0.43 -17.57 -14.00
C LEU A 246 -1.13 -18.43 -12.96
N CYS A 247 -2.37 -18.85 -13.23
CA CYS A 247 -3.11 -19.72 -12.33
C CYS A 247 -2.48 -21.12 -12.28
N ASP A 248 -2.10 -21.69 -13.43
CA ASP A 248 -1.47 -23.00 -13.51
C ASP A 248 -0.11 -23.01 -12.79
N LYS A 249 0.72 -21.98 -12.99
CA LYS A 249 2.07 -21.88 -12.41
C LYS A 249 2.07 -21.47 -10.94
N HIS A 250 1.14 -20.63 -10.52
CA HIS A 250 1.12 -20.03 -9.18
C HIS A 250 -0.13 -20.40 -8.37
N GLU A 251 -0.74 -21.54 -8.66
CA GLU A 251 -1.84 -22.13 -7.89
C GLU A 251 -3.05 -21.17 -7.73
N GLY A 252 -3.36 -20.44 -8.80
CA GLY A 252 -4.55 -19.60 -8.89
C GLY A 252 -5.79 -20.40 -9.31
N LEU A 253 -6.97 -19.82 -9.09
CA LEU A 253 -8.24 -20.41 -9.50
C LEU A 253 -8.68 -19.70 -10.77
N GLU A 254 -8.47 -20.34 -11.93
CA GLU A 254 -8.63 -19.72 -13.24
C GLU A 254 -10.01 -19.08 -13.44
N ILE A 255 -11.08 -19.79 -13.04
CA ILE A 255 -12.45 -19.31 -13.19
C ILE A 255 -12.67 -18.04 -12.35
N GLU A 256 -12.25 -18.05 -11.09
CA GLU A 256 -12.39 -16.91 -10.18
C GLU A 256 -11.57 -15.70 -10.64
N ALA A 257 -10.33 -15.94 -11.09
CA ALA A 257 -9.48 -14.90 -11.65
C ALA A 257 -10.09 -14.26 -12.90
N LYS A 258 -10.71 -15.06 -13.78
CA LYS A 258 -11.44 -14.52 -14.95
C LYS A 258 -12.66 -13.69 -14.53
N VAL A 259 -13.41 -14.12 -13.52
CA VAL A 259 -14.54 -13.35 -12.97
C VAL A 259 -14.06 -12.01 -12.41
N ILE A 260 -12.96 -12.00 -11.65
CA ILE A 260 -12.35 -10.76 -11.12
C ILE A 260 -11.88 -9.85 -12.25
N LYS A 261 -11.21 -10.41 -13.27
CA LYS A 261 -10.77 -9.66 -14.45
C LYS A 261 -11.93 -8.96 -15.15
N GLU A 262 -13.03 -9.68 -15.39
CA GLU A 262 -14.16 -9.18 -16.17
C GLU A 262 -15.03 -8.19 -15.41
N HIS A 263 -15.37 -8.49 -14.15
CA HIS A 263 -16.38 -7.73 -13.41
C HIS A 263 -15.79 -6.62 -12.53
N TRP A 264 -14.50 -6.69 -12.19
CA TRP A 264 -13.88 -5.77 -11.24
C TRP A 264 -12.73 -5.00 -11.87
N TRP A 265 -11.74 -5.70 -12.45
CA TRP A 265 -10.55 -5.07 -13.02
C TRP A 265 -10.88 -4.22 -14.25
N LYS A 266 -11.42 -4.82 -15.32
CA LYS A 266 -11.71 -4.12 -16.58
C LYS A 266 -12.61 -2.88 -16.38
N PRO A 267 -13.74 -2.94 -15.64
CA PRO A 267 -14.58 -1.77 -15.43
C PRO A 267 -13.87 -0.67 -14.63
N HIS A 268 -13.00 -1.03 -13.69
CA HIS A 268 -12.22 -0.06 -12.92
C HIS A 268 -11.20 0.66 -13.80
N ILE A 269 -10.40 -0.10 -14.57
CA ILE A 269 -9.41 0.46 -15.47
C ILE A 269 -10.07 1.40 -16.49
N LYS A 270 -11.20 1.00 -17.09
CA LYS A 270 -11.97 1.87 -17.99
C LYS A 270 -12.35 3.19 -17.33
N LYS A 271 -12.89 3.15 -16.10
CA LYS A 271 -13.23 4.36 -15.34
C LYS A 271 -12.03 5.26 -15.04
N LEU A 272 -10.83 4.70 -14.85
CA LEU A 272 -9.61 5.49 -14.62
C LEU A 272 -9.21 6.27 -15.88
N PHE A 273 -9.30 5.64 -17.06
CA PHE A 273 -9.06 6.31 -18.35
C PHE A 273 -10.12 7.38 -18.64
N ASP A 274 -11.41 7.08 -18.42
CA ASP A 274 -12.51 8.02 -18.67
C ASP A 274 -12.39 9.27 -17.79
N LYS A 275 -11.87 9.13 -16.56
CA LYS A 275 -11.66 10.24 -15.63
C LYS A 275 -10.41 11.09 -15.93
N LYS A 276 -9.64 10.77 -16.98
CA LYS A 276 -8.33 11.40 -17.30
C LYS A 276 -7.47 11.55 -16.05
N VAL A 277 -7.41 10.52 -15.21
CA VAL A 277 -6.53 10.56 -14.05
C VAL A 277 -5.10 10.56 -14.61
N SER A 278 -4.38 11.66 -14.40
CA SER A 278 -3.09 11.99 -15.01
C SER A 278 -1.96 10.97 -14.78
N PHE A 279 -2.17 9.94 -13.96
CA PHE A 279 -1.25 8.81 -13.81
C PHE A 279 -1.19 7.93 -15.07
N LEU A 280 -2.22 7.94 -15.94
CA LEU A 280 -2.29 7.12 -17.15
C LEU A 280 -1.79 7.82 -18.42
N ASP A 281 -1.53 9.14 -18.37
CA ASP A 281 -0.97 9.91 -19.50
C ASP A 281 0.54 9.67 -19.68
N THR A 282 1.14 8.81 -18.85
CA THR A 282 2.44 8.21 -19.11
C THR A 282 2.24 7.00 -20.03
N GLN A 283 1.76 7.26 -21.25
CA GLN A 283 1.75 6.25 -22.30
C GLN A 283 3.18 5.73 -22.48
N PHE A 284 3.30 4.39 -22.42
CA PHE A 284 4.47 3.64 -22.87
C PHE A 284 4.73 3.86 -24.35
#